data_AF-A0A7W4ET90-F1
#
_entry.id   AF-A0A7W4ET90-F1
#
_cell.length_a   1.000
_cell.length_b   1.000
_cell.length_c   1.000
_cell.angle_alpha   90.00
_cell.angle_beta   90.00
_cell.angle_gamma   90.00
#
_symmetry.space_group_name_H-M   'P 1'
#
loop_
_entity.id
_entity.type
_entity.pdbx_description
1 polymer ?
#
loop_
_entity_poly.entity_id
_entity_poly.type
_entity_poly.pdbx_seq_one_letter_code
_entity_poly.pdbx_strand_id
1 'polypeptide(L)'
;MHTGIRRMGQRNCIYSALRQELMDTMFQDKVGSYDSSRYEVDLNKQYFAMVSDTGKVTAKAHLLASIAVEPPTLMWGYADELAQFGKAVELAHKVREYGLEHKENDLVSPEVEYTFPSDIDQQLVIASVAHDIGFAAIAIFGTDYYYYSSPIRGGRRVVLLLENISEPVPPITLDYFYSRLPRYLQQVDDIAWSLEGFVELMPGWSIEMNDDNNGVHHARVTDDTGTSIRVSYQFDEYERLKRLEFNHD
;
A
#
# COMPACT_ATOMS: atom_id res chain seq x y z
N MET A 1 -5.76 -8.91 11.98
CA MET A 1 -5.10 -7.81 12.71
C MET A 1 -5.95 -6.58 12.44
N HIS A 2 -6.70 -6.12 13.42
CA HIS A 2 -7.80 -5.18 13.18
C HIS A 2 -7.44 -3.81 13.74
N THR A 3 -6.86 -2.98 12.89
CA THR A 3 -6.78 -1.53 13.10
C THR A 3 -7.79 -0.89 12.15
N GLY A 4 -8.36 0.27 12.50
CA GLY A 4 -9.13 1.09 11.56
C GLY A 4 -8.31 1.44 10.31
N ILE A 5 -6.99 1.48 10.45
CA ILE A 5 -6.01 1.67 9.36
C ILE A 5 -6.17 0.61 8.27
N ARG A 6 -6.30 -0.68 8.62
CA ARG A 6 -6.50 -1.75 7.63
C ARG A 6 -7.74 -1.48 6.80
N ARG A 7 -8.87 -1.21 7.46
CA ARG A 7 -10.16 -0.96 6.79
C ARG A 7 -10.05 0.21 5.79
N MET A 8 -9.36 1.28 6.17
CA MET A 8 -9.10 2.41 5.27
C MET A 8 -8.21 2.02 4.09
N GLY A 9 -7.16 1.24 4.35
CA GLY A 9 -6.25 0.74 3.32
C GLY A 9 -6.90 -0.22 2.32
N GLN A 10 -7.93 -0.98 2.72
CA GLN A 10 -8.56 -1.98 1.84
C GLN A 10 -9.06 -1.40 0.52
N ARG A 11 -9.68 -0.21 0.53
CA ARG A 11 -10.15 0.46 -0.70
C ARG A 11 -9.03 0.65 -1.73
N ASN A 12 -7.82 0.95 -1.26
CA ASN A 12 -6.67 1.26 -2.11
C ASN A 12 -5.66 0.12 -2.22
N CYS A 13 -5.96 -1.06 -1.65
CA CYS A 13 -5.04 -2.18 -1.50
C CYS A 13 -4.49 -2.62 -2.86
N ILE A 14 -5.37 -2.87 -3.83
CA ILE A 14 -5.00 -3.35 -5.18
C ILE A 14 -4.08 -2.34 -5.88
N TYR A 15 -4.48 -1.07 -5.93
CA TYR A 15 -3.68 -0.01 -6.55
C TYR A 15 -2.29 0.09 -5.91
N SER A 16 -2.26 0.16 -4.59
CA SER A 16 -1.04 0.38 -3.82
C SER A 16 -0.07 -0.79 -3.93
N ALA A 17 -0.58 -2.02 -3.93
CA ALA A 17 0.23 -3.22 -4.08
C ALA A 17 0.83 -3.32 -5.49
N LEU A 18 0.04 -3.11 -6.55
CA LEU A 18 0.55 -3.08 -7.93
C LEU A 18 1.61 -1.99 -8.11
N ARG A 19 1.36 -0.81 -7.55
CA ARG A 19 2.29 0.31 -7.63
C ARG A 19 3.59 0.03 -6.88
N GLN A 20 3.52 -0.65 -5.74
CA GLN A 20 4.71 -1.10 -5.02
C GLN A 20 5.50 -2.11 -5.86
N GLU A 21 4.85 -3.09 -6.49
CA GLU A 21 5.55 -4.07 -7.32
C GLU A 21 6.23 -3.46 -8.54
N LEU A 22 5.59 -2.47 -9.17
CA LEU A 22 6.19 -1.73 -10.28
C LEU A 22 7.40 -0.91 -9.81
N MET A 23 7.32 -0.30 -8.62
CA MET A 23 8.45 0.41 -8.01
C MET A 23 9.61 -0.55 -7.68
N ASP A 24 9.29 -1.72 -7.12
CA ASP A 24 10.27 -2.75 -6.77
C ASP A 24 10.94 -3.33 -8.03
N THR A 25 10.16 -3.54 -9.10
CA THR A 25 10.68 -3.96 -10.41
C THR A 25 11.62 -2.89 -10.97
N MET A 26 11.23 -1.61 -10.92
CA MET A 26 12.07 -0.50 -11.33
C MET A 26 13.39 -0.46 -10.53
N PHE A 27 13.35 -0.66 -9.22
CA PHE A 27 14.57 -0.75 -8.42
C PHE A 27 15.46 -1.89 -8.90
N GLN A 28 14.90 -3.09 -9.12
CA GLN A 28 15.66 -4.25 -9.59
C GLN A 28 16.31 -4.01 -10.96
N ASP A 29 15.60 -3.36 -11.88
CA ASP A 29 16.14 -3.05 -13.21
C ASP A 29 17.29 -2.02 -13.14
N LYS A 30 17.21 -1.06 -12.22
CA LYS A 30 18.16 0.06 -12.14
C LYS A 30 19.37 -0.23 -11.28
N VAL A 31 19.18 -0.96 -10.18
CA VAL A 31 20.23 -1.21 -9.18
C VAL A 31 20.53 -2.70 -8.96
N GLY A 32 19.87 -3.60 -9.69
CA GLY A 32 20.06 -5.05 -9.51
C GLY A 32 19.26 -5.60 -8.31
N SER A 33 19.53 -6.86 -7.96
CA SER A 33 18.80 -7.55 -6.90
C SER A 33 19.02 -6.90 -5.52
N TYR A 34 18.11 -7.19 -4.59
CA TYR A 34 18.20 -6.74 -3.20
C TYR A 34 19.48 -7.18 -2.48
N ASP A 35 20.09 -8.31 -2.87
CA ASP A 35 21.35 -8.78 -2.30
C ASP A 35 22.57 -7.97 -2.78
N SER A 36 22.44 -7.32 -3.94
CA SER A 36 23.51 -6.54 -4.58
C SER A 36 23.36 -5.03 -4.39
N SER A 37 22.22 -4.59 -3.85
CA SER A 37 21.90 -3.19 -3.62
C SER A 37 21.87 -2.88 -2.14
N ARG A 38 22.17 -1.63 -1.80
CA ARG A 38 22.03 -1.07 -0.46
C ARG A 38 21.05 0.08 -0.50
N TYR A 39 20.24 0.22 0.54
CA TYR A 39 19.44 1.41 0.74
C TYR A 39 20.13 2.35 1.72
N GLU A 40 20.00 3.65 1.48
CA GLU A 40 20.54 4.73 2.29
C GLU A 40 19.38 5.66 2.65
N VAL A 41 19.21 5.94 3.95
CA VAL A 41 18.18 6.87 4.44
C VAL A 41 18.84 7.87 5.39
N ASP A 42 18.67 9.16 5.10
CA ASP A 42 19.07 10.27 5.96
C ASP A 42 17.87 11.22 6.12
N LEU A 43 17.11 11.03 7.20
CA LEU A 43 15.89 11.82 7.46
C LEU A 43 16.21 13.29 7.75
N ASN A 44 17.39 13.62 8.30
CA ASN A 44 17.77 15.02 8.52
C ASN A 44 17.92 15.79 7.19
N LYS A 45 18.22 15.07 6.10
CA LYS A 45 18.30 15.62 4.74
C LYS A 45 17.09 15.27 3.87
N GLN A 46 16.08 14.58 4.43
CA GLN A 46 14.96 14.00 3.68
C GLN A 46 15.43 13.20 2.46
N TYR A 47 16.46 12.37 2.63
CA TYR A 47 17.11 11.67 1.54
C TYR A 47 16.87 10.16 1.63
N PHE A 48 16.45 9.58 0.52
CA PHE A 48 16.44 8.15 0.28
C PHE A 48 17.27 7.86 -0.97
N ALA A 49 18.04 6.77 -0.94
CA ALA A 49 18.60 6.19 -2.15
C ALA A 49 18.66 4.68 -2.10
N MET A 50 18.39 4.05 -3.23
CA MET A 50 18.79 2.68 -3.54
C MET A 50 20.05 2.76 -4.41
N VAL A 51 21.13 2.09 -4.02
CA VAL A 51 22.45 2.20 -4.68
C VAL A 51 23.06 0.81 -4.85
N SER A 52 23.68 0.58 -6.00
CA SER A 52 24.55 -0.56 -6.25
C SER A 52 25.67 -0.16 -7.21
N ASP A 53 26.49 -1.12 -7.63
CA ASP A 53 27.50 -0.91 -8.66
C ASP A 53 26.90 -0.65 -10.05
N THR A 54 25.63 -1.01 -10.27
CA THR A 54 24.95 -0.87 -11.57
C THR A 54 24.16 0.43 -11.71
N GLY A 55 23.79 1.06 -10.59
CA GLY A 55 23.03 2.31 -10.65
C GLY A 55 22.63 2.88 -9.30
N LYS A 56 21.84 3.95 -9.37
CA LYS A 56 21.34 4.68 -8.21
C LYS A 56 19.98 5.27 -8.49
N VAL A 57 19.03 5.06 -7.59
CA VAL A 57 17.71 5.71 -7.58
C VAL A 57 17.59 6.53 -6.31
N THR A 58 17.18 7.78 -6.40
CA THR A 58 17.01 8.67 -5.25
C THR A 58 15.58 9.17 -5.13
N ALA A 59 15.17 9.51 -3.92
CA ALA A 59 13.91 10.20 -3.67
C ALA A 59 14.03 11.10 -2.44
N LYS A 60 13.11 12.04 -2.31
CA LYS A 60 12.92 12.77 -1.06
C LYS A 60 12.09 11.92 -0.10
N ALA A 61 12.60 11.69 1.10
CA ALA A 61 12.02 10.80 2.08
C ALA A 61 11.28 11.57 3.19
N HIS A 62 10.06 11.13 3.49
CA HIS A 62 9.26 11.58 4.62
C HIS A 62 8.95 10.38 5.52
N LEU A 63 9.20 10.50 6.82
CA LEU A 63 8.87 9.45 7.78
C LEU A 63 7.38 9.53 8.11
N LEU A 64 6.63 8.51 7.72
CA LEU A 64 5.19 8.44 7.96
C LEU A 64 4.86 7.73 9.27
N ALA A 65 5.51 6.60 9.55
CA ALA A 65 5.28 5.81 10.75
C ALA A 65 6.48 4.93 11.12
N SER A 66 6.55 4.55 12.40
CA SER A 66 7.42 3.50 12.93
C SER A 66 6.58 2.46 13.64
N ILE A 67 6.83 1.19 13.35
CA ILE A 67 6.12 0.03 13.89
C ILE A 67 7.10 -0.76 14.75
N ALA A 68 6.73 -1.12 15.97
CA ALA A 68 7.59 -1.81 16.93
C ALA A 68 7.01 -3.16 17.32
N VAL A 69 7.85 -4.20 17.38
CA VAL A 69 7.45 -5.51 17.88
C VAL A 69 7.20 -5.51 19.38
N GLU A 70 7.97 -4.75 20.15
CA GLU A 70 7.83 -4.71 21.60
C GLU A 70 8.04 -3.28 22.12
N PRO A 71 7.00 -2.64 22.72
CA PRO A 71 5.59 -3.08 22.72
C PRO A 71 4.96 -3.05 21.30
N PRO A 72 3.91 -3.85 21.01
CA PRO A 72 3.28 -3.97 19.69
C PRO A 72 2.50 -2.70 19.31
N THR A 73 3.25 -1.70 18.86
CA THR A 73 2.77 -0.33 18.69
C THR A 73 3.18 0.24 17.35
N LEU A 74 2.27 1.02 16.79
CA LEU A 74 2.50 1.88 15.64
C LEU A 74 2.56 3.32 16.15
N MET A 75 3.65 4.01 15.86
CA MET A 75 3.85 5.41 16.16
C MET A 75 3.87 6.23 14.88
N TRP A 76 2.99 7.21 14.76
CA TRP A 76 2.94 8.10 13.59
C TRP A 76 4.08 9.10 13.62
N GLY A 77 4.54 9.51 12.43
CA GLY A 77 5.64 10.47 12.27
C GLY A 77 5.41 11.80 13.01
N TYR A 78 4.15 12.22 13.20
CA TYR A 78 3.81 13.45 13.92
C TYR A 78 3.93 13.34 15.45
N ALA A 79 4.20 12.16 16.00
CA ALA A 79 4.41 11.98 17.44
C ALA A 79 5.62 12.77 17.94
N ASP A 80 5.55 13.29 19.16
CA ASP A 80 6.58 14.17 19.74
C ASP A 80 7.95 13.47 19.82
N GLU A 81 7.96 12.15 20.03
CA GLU A 81 9.15 11.29 20.06
C GLU A 81 9.92 11.28 18.73
N LEU A 82 9.24 11.55 17.62
CA LEU A 82 9.80 11.59 16.27
C LEU A 82 10.05 13.02 15.78
N ALA A 83 9.68 14.05 16.55
CA ALA A 83 9.86 15.46 16.19
C ALA A 83 11.32 15.85 15.92
N GLN A 84 12.28 15.11 16.48
CA GLN A 84 13.72 15.27 16.21
C GLN A 84 14.11 15.14 14.73
N PHE A 85 13.28 14.48 13.91
CA PHE A 85 13.50 14.34 12.47
C PHE A 85 13.04 15.56 11.64
N GLY A 86 12.49 16.60 12.30
CA GLY A 86 12.19 17.90 11.69
C GLY A 86 11.34 17.78 10.42
N LYS A 87 11.86 18.31 9.30
CA LYS A 87 11.13 18.35 8.03
C LYS A 87 10.69 16.99 7.50
N ALA A 88 11.36 15.91 7.88
CA ALA A 88 10.98 14.57 7.42
C ALA A 88 9.64 14.10 7.99
N VAL A 89 9.17 14.67 9.11
CA VAL A 89 7.89 14.27 9.73
C VAL A 89 6.76 15.28 9.50
N GLU A 90 7.04 16.44 8.91
CA GLU A 90 6.03 17.48 8.65
C GLU A 90 4.83 16.92 7.86
N LEU A 91 5.09 16.07 6.87
CA LEU A 91 4.04 15.48 6.05
C LEU A 91 3.12 14.53 6.84
N ALA A 92 3.62 13.91 7.91
CA ALA A 92 2.83 13.00 8.75
C ALA A 92 1.72 13.74 9.53
N HIS A 93 1.80 15.06 9.72
CA HIS A 93 0.71 15.82 10.36
C HIS A 93 -0.60 15.74 9.58
N LYS A 94 -0.56 15.56 8.26
CA LYS A 94 -1.75 15.35 7.45
C LYS A 94 -2.52 14.08 7.82
N VAL A 95 -1.84 13.08 8.40
CA VAL A 95 -2.52 11.87 8.93
C VAL A 95 -3.47 12.25 10.05
N ARG A 96 -2.99 13.08 10.99
CA ARG A 96 -3.82 13.56 12.11
C ARG A 96 -4.95 14.46 11.62
N GLU A 97 -4.67 15.36 10.68
CA GLU A 97 -5.68 16.25 10.08
C GLU A 97 -6.81 15.43 9.42
N TYR A 98 -6.44 14.47 8.57
CA TYR A 98 -7.40 13.56 7.93
C TYR A 98 -8.19 12.75 8.96
N GLY A 99 -7.52 12.25 10.00
CA GLY A 99 -8.14 11.55 11.11
C GLY A 99 -9.19 12.38 11.86
N LEU A 100 -8.91 13.66 12.11
CA LEU A 100 -9.85 14.59 12.75
C LEU A 100 -11.06 14.87 11.85
N GLU A 101 -10.84 15.06 10.54
CA GLU A 101 -11.89 15.30 9.55
C GLU A 101 -12.85 14.10 9.44
N HIS A 102 -12.30 12.89 9.41
CA HIS A 102 -13.05 11.65 9.19
C HIS A 102 -13.44 10.92 10.48
N LYS A 103 -13.08 11.47 11.65
CA LYS A 103 -13.32 10.89 12.99
C LYS A 103 -12.68 9.50 13.18
N GLU A 104 -11.49 9.31 12.63
CA GLU A 104 -10.71 8.09 12.70
C GLU A 104 -9.67 8.16 13.83
N ASN A 105 -10.01 7.61 15.00
CA ASN A 105 -9.18 7.73 16.22
C ASN A 105 -7.77 7.15 16.08
N ASP A 106 -7.61 6.10 15.28
CA ASP A 106 -6.31 5.45 15.02
C ASP A 106 -5.36 6.36 14.23
N LEU A 107 -5.87 7.38 13.53
CA LEU A 107 -5.05 8.37 12.84
C LEU A 107 -4.76 9.61 13.70
N VAL A 108 -5.61 9.87 14.70
CA VAL A 108 -5.51 11.02 15.62
C VAL A 108 -4.62 10.73 16.82
N SER A 109 -4.56 9.47 17.25
CA SER A 109 -3.70 9.02 18.35
C SER A 109 -2.26 8.89 17.86
N PRO A 110 -1.26 9.54 18.50
CA PRO A 110 0.13 9.52 18.04
C PRO A 110 0.75 8.13 18.05
N GLU A 111 0.28 7.27 18.95
CA GLU A 111 0.66 5.87 19.06
C GLU A 111 -0.59 4.99 19.18
N VAL A 112 -0.60 3.87 18.46
CA VAL A 112 -1.73 2.93 18.35
C VAL A 112 -1.22 1.52 18.63
N GLU A 113 -1.89 0.83 19.53
CA GLU A 113 -1.61 -0.58 19.81
C GLU A 113 -2.16 -1.48 18.70
N TYR A 114 -1.44 -2.56 18.41
CA TYR A 114 -1.92 -3.65 17.57
C TYR A 114 -1.63 -5.01 18.20
N THR A 115 -2.20 -6.07 17.64
CA THR A 115 -2.07 -7.43 18.19
C THR A 115 -1.19 -8.31 17.33
N PHE A 116 -0.37 -9.13 17.98
CA PHE A 116 0.33 -10.25 17.35
C PHE A 116 -0.53 -11.52 17.41
N PRO A 117 -0.87 -12.12 16.28
CA PRO A 117 -1.31 -13.51 16.25
C PRO A 117 -0.17 -14.41 16.74
N SER A 118 -0.44 -15.30 17.71
CA SER A 118 0.59 -16.11 18.38
C SER A 118 1.29 -17.13 17.48
N ASP A 119 0.73 -17.39 16.31
CA ASP A 119 1.14 -18.41 15.34
C ASP A 119 1.79 -17.83 14.09
N ILE A 120 1.93 -16.50 14.00
CA ILE A 120 2.52 -15.81 12.85
C ILE A 120 3.85 -15.18 13.26
N ASP A 121 4.86 -15.32 12.39
CA ASP A 121 6.15 -14.65 12.56
C ASP A 121 5.96 -13.14 12.75
N GLN A 122 6.59 -12.59 13.79
CA GLN A 122 6.41 -11.19 14.17
C GLN A 122 6.90 -10.22 13.08
N GLN A 123 7.93 -10.58 12.31
CA GLN A 123 8.43 -9.75 11.21
C GLN A 123 7.42 -9.71 10.05
N LEU A 124 6.74 -10.82 9.76
CA LEU A 124 5.64 -10.85 8.79
C LEU A 124 4.47 -9.99 9.25
N VAL A 125 4.15 -10.01 10.55
CA VAL A 125 3.10 -9.16 11.12
C VAL A 125 3.41 -7.68 10.94
N ILE A 126 4.60 -7.20 11.35
CA ILE A 126 4.91 -5.78 11.22
C ILE A 126 5.08 -5.34 9.76
N ALA A 127 5.47 -6.26 8.86
CA ALA A 127 5.46 -6.00 7.43
C ALA A 127 4.03 -5.80 6.92
N SER A 128 3.09 -6.65 7.34
CA SER A 128 1.66 -6.51 7.01
C SER A 128 1.10 -5.17 7.50
N VAL A 129 1.37 -4.78 8.75
CA VAL A 129 1.00 -3.45 9.28
C VAL A 129 1.57 -2.32 8.42
N ALA A 130 2.83 -2.44 7.99
CA ALA A 130 3.46 -1.45 7.13
C ALA A 130 2.76 -1.29 5.77
N HIS A 131 2.27 -2.40 5.20
CA HIS A 131 1.48 -2.36 3.97
C HIS A 131 0.11 -1.73 4.21
N ASP A 132 -0.58 -2.08 5.31
CA ASP A 132 -1.87 -1.44 5.66
C ASP A 132 -1.73 0.09 5.77
N ILE A 133 -0.64 0.59 6.38
CA ILE A 133 -0.33 2.03 6.42
C ILE A 133 -0.06 2.59 5.03
N GLY A 134 0.74 1.88 4.21
CA GLY A 134 1.05 2.30 2.85
C GLY A 134 -0.19 2.44 1.98
N PHE A 135 -1.15 1.53 2.14
CA PHE A 135 -2.42 1.54 1.42
C PHE A 135 -3.33 2.68 1.91
N ALA A 136 -3.39 2.86 3.22
CA ALA A 136 -4.06 3.99 3.88
C ALA A 136 -3.50 5.35 3.42
N ALA A 137 -2.19 5.44 3.19
CA ALA A 137 -1.53 6.67 2.77
C ALA A 137 -2.07 7.19 1.41
N ILE A 138 -2.50 6.31 0.51
CA ILE A 138 -3.07 6.74 -0.78
C ILE A 138 -4.37 7.54 -0.59
N ALA A 139 -5.18 7.23 0.43
CA ALA A 139 -6.38 8.02 0.73
C ALA A 139 -6.05 9.43 1.23
N ILE A 140 -4.93 9.58 1.94
CA ILE A 140 -4.53 10.83 2.61
C ILE A 140 -3.71 11.73 1.67
N PHE A 141 -2.80 11.13 0.91
CA PHE A 141 -1.78 11.85 0.13
C PHE A 141 -2.00 11.75 -1.38
N GLY A 142 -2.93 10.93 -1.84
CA GLY A 142 -3.18 10.69 -3.25
C GLY A 142 -2.05 9.91 -3.93
N THR A 143 -1.99 10.03 -5.26
CA THR A 143 -1.09 9.25 -6.10
C THR A 143 0.25 9.95 -6.38
N ASP A 144 0.57 11.08 -5.76
CA ASP A 144 1.85 11.76 -5.97
C ASP A 144 3.03 11.12 -5.21
N TYR A 145 2.73 10.27 -4.22
CA TYR A 145 3.72 9.64 -3.36
C TYR A 145 3.78 8.13 -3.58
N TYR A 146 4.97 7.56 -3.39
CA TYR A 146 5.17 6.13 -3.24
C TYR A 146 5.42 5.83 -1.77
N TYR A 147 4.88 4.72 -1.25
CA TYR A 147 5.28 4.26 0.07
C TYR A 147 6.40 3.24 -0.05
N TYR A 148 7.35 3.29 0.88
CA TYR A 148 8.41 2.31 1.02
C TYR A 148 8.48 1.87 2.48
N SER A 149 8.64 0.57 2.72
CA SER A 149 8.77 0.06 4.08
C SER A 149 10.01 -0.82 4.21
N SER A 150 10.72 -0.66 5.32
CA SER A 150 11.99 -1.36 5.55
C SER A 150 12.21 -1.66 7.03
N PRO A 151 12.75 -2.85 7.36
CA PRO A 151 13.14 -3.16 8.72
C PRO A 151 14.32 -2.27 9.14
N ILE A 152 14.28 -1.81 10.39
CA ILE A 152 15.38 -1.11 11.06
C ILE A 152 15.82 -1.93 12.29
N ARG A 153 16.94 -1.55 12.89
CA ARG A 153 17.48 -2.25 14.07
C ARG A 153 16.46 -2.24 15.22
N GLY A 154 16.50 -3.28 16.05
CA GLY A 154 15.70 -3.38 17.27
C GLY A 154 14.27 -3.86 17.07
N GLY A 155 14.01 -4.66 16.02
CA GLY A 155 12.67 -5.25 15.79
C GLY A 155 11.62 -4.22 15.42
N ARG A 156 12.03 -3.18 14.68
CA ARG A 156 11.14 -2.12 14.21
C ARG A 156 11.11 -2.10 12.69
N ARG A 157 10.01 -1.61 12.12
CA ARG A 157 9.86 -1.33 10.70
C ARG A 157 9.41 0.11 10.52
N VAL A 158 9.95 0.82 9.54
CA VAL A 158 9.51 2.18 9.21
C VAL A 158 8.72 2.17 7.92
N VAL A 159 7.80 3.13 7.81
CA VAL A 159 7.11 3.47 6.56
C VAL A 159 7.50 4.88 6.16
N LEU A 160 8.01 5.00 4.95
CA LEU A 160 8.41 6.24 4.32
C LEU A 160 7.45 6.59 3.19
N LEU A 161 7.16 7.87 3.01
CA LEU A 161 6.65 8.40 1.75
C LEU A 161 7.82 8.94 0.94
N LEU A 162 7.93 8.47 -0.29
CA LEU A 162 8.92 8.87 -1.26
C LEU A 162 8.28 9.84 -2.26
N GLU A 163 8.86 11.03 -2.32
CA GLU A 163 8.48 12.12 -3.21
C GLU A 163 9.60 12.33 -4.24
N ASN A 164 9.25 12.67 -5.48
CA ASN A 164 10.21 12.97 -6.55
C ASN A 164 11.26 11.87 -6.76
N ILE A 165 10.80 10.62 -6.93
CA ILE A 165 11.67 9.51 -7.27
C ILE A 165 12.38 9.79 -8.61
N SER A 166 13.70 9.57 -8.67
CA SER A 166 14.55 10.00 -9.79
C SER A 166 14.36 9.18 -11.06
N GLU A 167 13.76 8.01 -10.95
CA GLU A 167 13.49 7.12 -12.06
C GLU A 167 11.96 6.95 -12.20
N PRO A 168 11.43 6.97 -13.44
CA PRO A 168 10.00 6.79 -13.65
C PRO A 168 9.60 5.38 -13.27
N VAL A 169 8.58 5.26 -12.41
CA VAL A 169 7.90 3.98 -12.20
C VAL A 169 6.88 3.80 -13.32
N PRO A 170 6.88 2.68 -14.05
CA PRO A 170 5.89 2.43 -15.11
C PRO A 170 4.46 2.56 -14.58
N PRO A 171 3.50 3.02 -15.41
CA PRO A 171 2.10 3.07 -15.02
C PRO A 171 1.52 1.65 -14.91
N ILE A 172 0.44 1.52 -14.13
CA ILE A 172 -0.34 0.28 -14.09
C ILE A 172 -1.10 0.16 -15.43
N THR A 173 -0.92 -0.96 -16.13
CA THR A 173 -1.67 -1.27 -17.36
C THR A 173 -2.73 -2.33 -17.09
N LEU A 174 -3.71 -2.44 -17.98
CA LEU A 174 -4.77 -3.46 -17.86
C LEU A 174 -4.20 -4.88 -17.87
N ASP A 175 -3.23 -5.17 -18.74
CA ASP A 175 -2.56 -6.48 -18.79
C ASP A 175 -1.76 -6.79 -17.52
N TYR A 176 -1.08 -5.77 -16.98
CA TYR A 176 -0.35 -5.92 -15.72
C TYR A 176 -1.33 -6.20 -14.57
N PHE A 177 -2.43 -5.46 -14.51
CA PHE A 177 -3.51 -5.70 -13.55
C PHE A 177 -4.11 -7.11 -13.68
N TYR A 178 -4.56 -7.48 -14.89
CA TYR A 178 -5.20 -8.77 -15.20
C TYR A 178 -4.37 -9.96 -14.73
N SER A 179 -3.07 -9.95 -15.03
CA SER A 179 -2.18 -11.06 -14.69
C SER A 179 -1.86 -11.21 -13.20
N ARG A 180 -2.13 -10.19 -12.36
CA ARG A 180 -1.92 -10.24 -10.90
C ARG A 180 -3.22 -10.29 -10.11
N LEU A 181 -4.35 -10.04 -10.75
CA LEU A 181 -5.66 -9.93 -10.11
C LEU A 181 -6.04 -11.14 -9.22
N PRO A 182 -5.84 -12.41 -9.64
CA PRO A 182 -6.20 -13.55 -8.80
C PRO A 182 -5.56 -13.53 -7.41
N ARG A 183 -4.31 -13.06 -7.31
CA ARG A 183 -3.58 -12.98 -6.05
C ARG A 183 -4.11 -11.87 -5.15
N TYR A 184 -4.45 -10.71 -5.71
CA TYR A 184 -4.94 -9.58 -4.91
C TYR A 184 -6.38 -9.77 -4.42
N LEU A 185 -7.22 -10.44 -5.21
CA LEU A 185 -8.59 -10.76 -4.77
C LEU A 185 -8.63 -11.70 -3.55
N GLN A 186 -7.55 -12.44 -3.28
CA GLN A 186 -7.43 -13.26 -2.07
C GLN A 186 -6.97 -12.46 -0.84
N GLN A 187 -6.50 -11.23 -1.03
CA GLN A 187 -5.93 -10.39 0.03
C GLN A 187 -6.87 -9.29 0.50
N VAL A 188 -7.91 -9.00 -0.29
CA VAL A 188 -8.91 -7.97 -0.01
C VAL A 188 -10.03 -8.52 0.87
N ASP A 189 -10.48 -7.70 1.81
CA ASP A 189 -11.60 -8.03 2.70
C ASP A 189 -12.95 -7.87 1.97
N ASP A 190 -13.04 -6.95 1.01
CA ASP A 190 -14.20 -6.72 0.15
C ASP A 190 -13.73 -6.50 -1.30
N ILE A 191 -14.05 -7.46 -2.17
CA ILE A 191 -13.63 -7.46 -3.58
C ILE A 191 -14.21 -6.27 -4.34
N ALA A 192 -15.52 -6.02 -4.21
CA ALA A 192 -16.19 -4.96 -4.95
C ALA A 192 -15.63 -3.60 -4.54
N TRP A 193 -15.59 -3.34 -3.23
CA TRP A 193 -15.11 -2.08 -2.68
C TRP A 193 -13.66 -1.76 -3.06
N SER A 194 -12.81 -2.78 -3.12
CA SER A 194 -11.39 -2.64 -3.49
C SER A 194 -11.20 -2.45 -5.01
N LEU A 195 -12.03 -3.09 -5.84
CA LEU A 195 -12.02 -2.88 -7.29
C LEU A 195 -12.50 -1.48 -7.68
N GLU A 196 -13.55 -0.98 -7.04
CA GLU A 196 -14.02 0.39 -7.22
C GLU A 196 -12.92 1.39 -6.86
N GLY A 197 -12.32 1.24 -5.66
CA GLY A 197 -11.24 2.12 -5.21
C GLY A 197 -10.01 2.08 -6.12
N PHE A 198 -9.66 0.89 -6.65
CA PHE A 198 -8.62 0.77 -7.67
C PHE A 198 -8.95 1.61 -8.92
N VAL A 199 -10.16 1.49 -9.47
CA VAL A 199 -10.54 2.20 -10.69
C VAL A 199 -10.69 3.72 -10.47
N GLU A 200 -11.15 4.16 -9.30
CA GLU A 200 -11.18 5.59 -8.94
C GLU A 200 -9.79 6.26 -9.00
N LEU A 201 -8.74 5.51 -8.72
CA LEU A 201 -7.35 5.98 -8.76
C LEU A 201 -6.69 5.88 -10.15
N MET A 202 -7.41 5.32 -11.14
CA MET A 202 -6.92 5.11 -12.50
C MET A 202 -7.62 6.08 -13.46
N PRO A 203 -6.97 7.20 -13.86
CA PRO A 203 -7.59 8.19 -14.73
C PRO A 203 -8.07 7.60 -16.05
N GLY A 204 -9.33 7.86 -16.41
CA GLY A 204 -9.92 7.38 -17.66
C GLY A 204 -10.43 5.94 -17.62
N TRP A 205 -10.18 5.20 -16.54
CA TRP A 205 -10.69 3.84 -16.37
C TRP A 205 -12.13 3.87 -15.83
N SER A 206 -12.88 2.79 -16.07
CA SER A 206 -14.24 2.62 -15.58
C SER A 206 -14.52 1.21 -15.10
N ILE A 207 -15.49 1.07 -14.21
CA ILE A 207 -15.95 -0.22 -13.70
C ILE A 207 -17.46 -0.32 -13.78
N GLU A 208 -17.94 -1.47 -14.25
CA GLU A 208 -19.35 -1.84 -14.24
C GLU A 208 -19.51 -3.11 -13.40
N MET A 209 -20.38 -3.06 -12.39
CA MET A 209 -20.71 -4.20 -11.55
C MET A 209 -22.13 -4.67 -11.78
N ASN A 210 -22.32 -5.97 -11.88
CA ASN A 210 -23.62 -6.60 -12.03
C ASN A 210 -23.67 -7.90 -11.25
N ASP A 211 -24.76 -8.13 -10.53
CA ASP A 211 -25.00 -9.37 -9.82
C ASP A 211 -26.00 -10.23 -10.60
N ASP A 212 -25.73 -11.53 -10.68
CA ASP A 212 -26.69 -12.49 -11.22
C ASP A 212 -27.60 -13.05 -10.12
N ASN A 213 -28.74 -13.62 -10.54
CA ASN A 213 -29.71 -14.21 -9.62
C ASN A 213 -29.20 -15.48 -8.89
N ASN A 214 -28.04 -16.00 -9.27
CA ASN A 214 -27.42 -17.20 -8.70
C ASN A 214 -26.31 -16.87 -7.70
N GLY A 215 -26.14 -15.59 -7.34
CA GLY A 215 -25.12 -15.13 -6.40
C GLY A 215 -23.71 -15.09 -7.00
N VAL A 216 -23.59 -14.99 -8.32
CA VAL A 216 -22.34 -14.66 -9.01
C VAL A 216 -22.28 -13.16 -9.23
N HIS A 217 -21.18 -12.56 -8.80
CA HIS A 217 -20.86 -11.16 -9.00
C HIS A 217 -20.00 -11.03 -10.25
N HIS A 218 -20.31 -10.05 -11.09
CA HIS A 218 -19.55 -9.72 -12.28
C HIS A 218 -19.04 -8.28 -12.19
N ALA A 219 -17.74 -8.10 -12.40
CA ALA A 219 -17.13 -6.79 -12.59
C ALA A 219 -16.49 -6.73 -13.97
N ARG A 220 -16.81 -5.70 -14.76
CA ARG A 220 -16.08 -5.35 -15.97
C ARG A 220 -15.24 -4.12 -15.70
N VAL A 221 -13.94 -4.25 -15.87
CA VAL A 221 -12.98 -3.14 -15.75
C VAL A 221 -12.49 -2.77 -17.13
N THR A 222 -12.63 -1.49 -17.47
CA THR A 222 -12.26 -0.94 -18.78
C THR A 222 -11.18 0.11 -18.58
N ASP A 223 -10.09 0.01 -19.34
CA ASP A 223 -9.03 1.02 -19.31
C ASP A 223 -9.36 2.25 -20.16
N ASP A 224 -8.46 3.24 -20.15
CA ASP A 224 -8.58 4.50 -20.89
C ASP A 224 -8.53 4.33 -22.42
N THR A 225 -8.14 3.15 -22.91
CA THR A 225 -8.16 2.79 -24.34
C THR A 225 -9.48 2.13 -24.77
N GLY A 226 -10.34 1.79 -23.81
CA GLY A 226 -11.58 1.05 -24.03
C GLY A 226 -11.40 -0.47 -24.00
N THR A 227 -10.20 -0.98 -23.70
CA THR A 227 -9.95 -2.41 -23.55
C THR A 227 -10.56 -2.87 -22.22
N SER A 228 -11.23 -4.02 -22.21
CA SER A 228 -11.99 -4.50 -21.06
C SER A 228 -11.53 -5.89 -20.61
N ILE A 229 -11.56 -6.10 -19.29
CA ILE A 229 -11.52 -7.44 -18.70
C ILE A 229 -12.78 -7.67 -17.89
N ARG A 230 -13.21 -8.93 -17.83
CA ARG A 230 -14.32 -9.37 -16.98
C ARG A 230 -13.82 -10.26 -15.86
N VAL A 231 -14.26 -9.94 -14.66
CA VAL A 231 -14.05 -10.70 -13.43
C VAL A 231 -15.40 -11.26 -13.02
N SER A 232 -15.47 -12.56 -12.76
CA SER A 232 -16.66 -13.19 -12.19
C SER A 232 -16.27 -13.94 -10.93
N TYR A 233 -16.94 -13.65 -9.81
CA TYR A 233 -16.62 -14.25 -8.52
C TYR A 233 -17.88 -14.64 -7.76
N GLN A 234 -17.78 -15.67 -6.94
CA GLN A 234 -18.87 -16.15 -6.09
C GLN A 234 -18.32 -16.58 -4.74
N PHE A 235 -19.04 -16.25 -3.69
CA PHE A 235 -18.74 -16.69 -2.32
C PHE A 235 -19.52 -17.95 -1.95
N ASP A 236 -19.01 -18.70 -0.99
CA ASP A 236 -19.78 -19.74 -0.30
C ASP A 236 -20.63 -19.16 0.84
N GLU A 237 -21.38 -20.02 1.53
CA GLU A 237 -22.23 -19.66 2.68
C GLU A 237 -21.46 -19.12 3.90
N TYR A 238 -20.13 -19.18 3.88
CA TYR A 238 -19.23 -18.65 4.91
C TYR A 238 -18.47 -17.41 4.43
N GLU A 239 -18.93 -16.77 3.35
CA GLU A 239 -18.32 -15.58 2.73
C GLU A 239 -16.89 -15.82 2.21
N ARG A 240 -16.53 -17.08 1.92
CA ARG A 240 -15.22 -17.43 1.35
C ARG A 240 -15.32 -17.50 -0.16
N LEU A 241 -14.30 -16.99 -0.85
CA LEU A 241 -14.25 -17.03 -2.32
C LEU A 241 -14.27 -18.48 -2.82
N LYS A 242 -15.35 -18.88 -3.47
CA LYS A 242 -15.64 -20.24 -3.96
C LYS A 242 -15.31 -20.42 -5.43
N ARG A 243 -15.60 -19.40 -6.25
CA ARG A 243 -15.36 -19.40 -7.69
C ARG A 243 -14.78 -18.07 -8.10
N LEU A 244 -13.84 -18.11 -9.03
CA LEU A 244 -13.19 -16.94 -9.59
C LEU A 244 -12.80 -17.22 -11.05
N GLU A 245 -13.31 -16.40 -11.96
CA GLU A 245 -13.08 -16.52 -13.41
C GLU A 245 -12.74 -15.16 -14.02
N PHE A 246 -11.84 -15.17 -15.01
CA PHE A 246 -11.36 -13.96 -15.67
C PHE A 246 -11.24 -14.15 -17.16
N ASN A 247 -11.77 -13.20 -17.93
CA ASN A 247 -11.67 -13.22 -19.39
C ASN A 247 -11.27 -11.83 -19.90
N HIS A 248 -10.46 -11.80 -20.94
CA HIS A 248 -10.39 -10.63 -21.81
C HIS A 248 -11.66 -10.58 -22.65
N ASP A 249 -12.28 -9.40 -22.72
CA ASP A 249 -13.39 -9.13 -23.62
C ASP A 249 -12.89 -8.66 -24.99
#